data_AF-A0A1I4UED4-F1
#
_entry.id   AF-A0A1I4UED4-F1
#
_cell.length_a   1.000
_cell.length_b   1.000
_cell.length_c   1.000
_cell.angle_alpha   90.00
_cell.angle_beta   90.00
_cell.angle_gamma   90.00
#
_symmetry.space_group_name_H-M   'P 1'
#
loop_
_entity.id
_entity.type
_entity.pdbx_description
1 polymer ?
#
loop_
_entity_poly.entity_id
_entity_poly.type
_entity_poly.pdbx_seq_one_letter_code
_entity_poly.pdbx_strand_id
1 'polypeptide(L)'
;MTPHFIHQLVIYTICNVTGETPKNVSALDRVELNTRDWEQVFSRLEATLDIQTGMLTSVERAFSIDALMLLLHTRLTDDIVT
;
A
#
# COMPACT_ATOMS: atom_id res chain seq x y z
N MET A 1 -3.43 7.78 12.94
CA MET A 1 -2.82 8.21 11.66
C MET A 1 -3.94 8.66 10.73
N THR A 2 -3.79 9.68 9.88
CA THR A 2 -4.90 10.14 9.03
C THR A 2 -5.00 9.33 7.73
N PRO A 3 -6.21 9.14 7.15
CA PRO A 3 -6.38 8.51 5.83
C PRO A 3 -5.53 9.18 4.74
N HIS A 4 -5.42 10.51 4.77
CA HIS A 4 -4.60 11.27 3.83
C HIS A 4 -3.11 10.89 3.91
N PHE A 5 -2.58 10.73 5.12
CA PHE A 5 -1.19 10.32 5.30
C PHE A 5 -0.94 8.91 4.77
N ILE A 6 -1.84 7.97 5.06
CA ILE A 6 -1.73 6.57 4.58
C ILE A 6 -1.80 6.54 3.05
N HIS A 7 -2.71 7.31 2.46
CA HIS A 7 -2.81 7.44 1.00
C HIS A 7 -1.50 7.93 0.38
N GLN A 8 -0.90 8.98 0.94
CA GLN A 8 0.41 9.48 0.49
C GLN A 8 1.51 8.43 0.67
N LEU A 9 1.55 7.73 1.80
CA LEU A 9 2.51 6.67 2.08
C LEU A 9 2.44 5.55 1.02
N VAL A 10 1.23 5.11 0.65
CA VAL A 10 1.03 4.10 -0.40
C VAL A 10 1.60 4.58 -1.72
N ILE A 11 1.24 5.79 -2.16
CA ILE A 11 1.73 6.37 -3.42
C ILE A 11 3.26 6.46 -3.41
N TYR A 12 3.85 7.05 -2.37
CA TYR A 12 5.30 7.22 -2.30
C TYR A 12 6.04 5.88 -2.22
N THR A 13 5.47 4.87 -1.57
CA THR A 13 6.05 3.53 -1.56
C THR A 13 6.08 2.93 -2.96
N ILE A 14 4.97 3.03 -3.71
CA ILE A 14 4.91 2.55 -5.09
C ILE A 14 5.93 3.28 -5.97
N CYS A 15 6.00 4.61 -5.88
CA CYS A 15 6.98 5.41 -6.63
C CYS A 15 8.42 4.97 -6.33
N ASN A 16 8.75 4.74 -5.04
CA ASN A 16 10.08 4.31 -4.63
C ASN A 16 10.46 2.92 -5.16
N VAL A 17 9.48 2.02 -5.36
CA VAL A 17 9.72 0.67 -5.87
C VAL A 17 9.79 0.65 -7.39
N THR A 18 8.84 1.30 -8.05
CA THR A 18 8.62 1.21 -9.50
C THR A 18 9.41 2.26 -10.29
N GLY A 19 9.84 3.35 -9.64
CA GLY A 19 10.41 4.52 -10.30
C GLY A 19 9.36 5.44 -10.94
N GLU A 20 8.07 5.13 -10.81
CA GLU A 20 6.98 5.97 -11.30
C GLU A 20 6.88 7.30 -10.55
N THR A 21 6.30 8.30 -11.20
CA THR A 21 6.06 9.59 -10.57
C THR A 21 4.78 9.58 -9.74
N PRO A 22 4.69 10.37 -8.64
CA PRO A 22 3.45 10.46 -7.85
C PRO A 22 2.24 10.88 -8.69
N LYS A 23 2.43 11.73 -9.70
CA LYS A 23 1.37 12.16 -10.62
C LYS A 23 0.81 10.99 -11.42
N ASN A 24 1.67 10.10 -11.93
CA ASN A 24 1.24 8.93 -12.68
C ASN A 24 0.49 7.96 -11.78
N VAL A 25 1.08 7.61 -10.63
CA VAL A 25 0.48 6.65 -9.68
C VAL A 25 -0.87 7.15 -9.16
N SER A 26 -0.98 8.43 -8.82
CA SER A 26 -2.23 9.01 -8.29
C SER A 26 -3.35 9.11 -9.34
N ALA A 27 -3.02 9.03 -10.63
CA ALA A 27 -3.99 9.05 -11.71
C ALA A 27 -4.49 7.65 -12.09
N LEU A 28 -3.94 6.59 -11.49
CA LEU A 28 -4.36 5.21 -11.73
C LEU A 28 -5.57 4.86 -10.86
N ASP A 29 -6.66 4.40 -11.48
CA ASP A 29 -7.77 3.77 -10.75
C ASP A 29 -7.33 2.48 -10.05
N ARG A 30 -6.36 1.78 -10.67
CA ARG A 30 -5.83 0.49 -10.22
C ARG A 30 -4.35 0.38 -10.58
N VAL A 31 -3.56 -0.09 -9.62
CA VAL A 31 -2.12 -0.34 -9.76
C VAL A 31 -1.92 -1.82 -10.02
N GLU A 32 -1.15 -2.18 -11.03
CA GLU A 32 -0.74 -3.56 -11.33
C GLU A 32 0.79 -3.67 -11.22
N LEU A 33 1.26 -4.64 -10.44
CA LEU A 33 2.68 -4.83 -10.14
C LEU A 33 3.12 -6.23 -10.54
N ASN A 34 4.35 -6.38 -11.03
CA ASN A 34 4.97 -7.69 -11.12
C ASN A 34 5.24 -8.26 -9.71
N THR A 35 5.54 -9.55 -9.61
CA THR A 35 5.75 -10.24 -8.32
C THR A 35 6.81 -9.57 -7.44
N ARG A 36 7.93 -9.13 -8.02
CA ARG A 36 9.02 -8.51 -7.25
C ARG A 36 8.57 -7.17 -6.68
N ASP A 37 7.95 -6.33 -7.49
CA ASP A 37 7.54 -5.00 -7.06
C ASP A 37 6.36 -5.08 -6.08
N TRP A 38 5.47 -6.06 -6.25
CA TRP A 38 4.43 -6.41 -5.28
C TRP A 38 5.01 -6.73 -3.90
N GLU A 39 5.91 -7.71 -3.82
CA GLU A 39 6.56 -8.10 -2.57
C GLU A 39 7.27 -6.91 -1.93
N GLN A 40 8.00 -6.13 -2.71
CA GLN A 40 8.70 -4.96 -2.22
C GLN A 40 7.79 -3.84 -1.69
N VAL A 41 6.66 -3.57 -2.37
CA VAL A 41 5.68 -2.58 -1.90
C VAL A 41 5.08 -3.02 -0.58
N PHE A 42 4.58 -4.26 -0.50
CA PHE A 42 3.89 -4.73 0.70
C PHE A 42 4.84 -4.96 1.87
N SER A 43 6.06 -5.47 1.66
CA SER A 43 7.05 -5.58 2.75
C SER A 43 7.41 -4.21 3.34
N ARG A 44 7.53 -3.16 2.51
CA ARG A 44 7.81 -1.80 2.99
C ARG A 44 6.63 -1.20 3.73
N LEU A 45 5.41 -1.38 3.23
CA LEU A 45 4.21 -0.87 3.91
C LEU A 45 3.99 -1.57 5.26
N GLU A 46 4.08 -2.89 5.30
CA GLU A 46 3.96 -3.69 6.53
C GLU A 46 5.01 -3.29 7.56
N ALA A 47 6.28 -3.16 7.17
CA ALA A 47 7.34 -2.75 8.08
C ALA A 47 7.24 -1.28 8.53
N THR A 48 6.78 -0.37 7.67
CA THR A 48 6.65 1.06 8.02
C THR A 48 5.49 1.30 8.98
N LEU A 49 4.40 0.54 8.81
CA LEU A 49 3.20 0.67 9.60
C LEU A 49 3.18 -0.28 10.81
N ASP A 50 4.13 -1.21 10.90
CA ASP A 50 4.23 -2.27 11.91
C ASP A 50 2.96 -3.13 11.96
N ILE A 51 2.47 -3.55 10.79
CA ILE A 51 1.24 -4.37 10.64
C ILE A 51 1.47 -5.55 9.71
N GLN A 52 0.57 -6.53 9.77
CA GLN A 52 0.49 -7.61 8.78
C GLN A 52 -0.77 -7.47 7.93
N THR A 53 -0.58 -7.25 6.63
CA THR A 53 -1.72 -7.13 5.69
C THR A 53 -2.14 -8.48 5.12
N GLY A 54 -1.22 -9.44 5.06
CA GLY A 54 -1.41 -10.73 4.39
C GLY A 54 -1.28 -10.65 2.86
N MET A 55 -0.95 -9.48 2.32
CA MET A 55 -0.88 -9.26 0.87
C MET A 55 0.35 -9.92 0.24
N LEU A 56 1.42 -10.16 1.00
CA LEU A 56 2.62 -10.87 0.52
C LEU A 56 2.32 -12.27 -0.01
N THR A 57 1.32 -12.96 0.56
CA THR A 57 0.92 -14.32 0.14
C THR A 57 -0.23 -14.32 -0.86
N SER A 58 -0.77 -13.14 -1.20
CA SER A 58 -1.84 -13.03 -2.19
C SER A 58 -1.36 -13.44 -3.58
N VAL A 59 -2.24 -14.07 -4.36
CA VAL A 59 -2.02 -14.31 -5.80
C VAL A 59 -2.42 -13.11 -6.65
N GLU A 60 -3.15 -12.15 -6.08
CA GLU A 60 -3.51 -10.92 -6.78
C GLU A 60 -2.28 -10.05 -6.99
N ARG A 61 -2.25 -9.36 -8.14
CA ARG A 61 -1.15 -8.46 -8.52
C ARG A 61 -1.61 -7.06 -8.84
N ALA A 62 -2.89 -6.77 -8.59
CA ALA A 62 -3.41 -5.45 -8.79
C ALA A 62 -4.41 -5.05 -7.71
N PHE A 63 -4.38 -3.78 -7.31
CA PHE A 63 -5.19 -3.22 -6.24
C PHE A 63 -5.58 -1.77 -6.55
N SER A 64 -6.67 -1.30 -5.94
CA SER A 64 -7.00 0.13 -5.91
C SER A 64 -6.27 0.79 -4.74
N ILE A 65 -5.69 1.98 -4.97
CA ILE A 65 -4.97 2.74 -3.95
C ILE A 65 -5.92 3.11 -2.79
N ASP A 66 -7.16 3.54 -3.11
CA ASP A 66 -8.16 3.89 -2.10
C ASP A 66 -8.57 2.69 -1.27
N ALA A 67 -8.79 1.53 -1.91
CA ALA A 67 -9.13 0.30 -1.21
C ALA A 67 -8.01 -0.16 -0.26
N LEU A 68 -6.75 -0.06 -0.72
CA LEU A 68 -5.59 -0.36 0.11
C LEU A 68 -5.47 0.63 1.28
N MET A 69 -5.65 1.92 1.03
CA MET A 69 -5.64 2.94 2.08
C MET A 69 -6.67 2.63 3.17
N LEU A 70 -7.90 2.29 2.80
CA LEU A 70 -8.95 1.92 3.76
C LEU A 70 -8.56 0.68 4.57
N LEU A 71 -8.05 -0.37 3.91
CA LEU A 71 -7.57 -1.58 4.58
C LEU A 71 -6.49 -1.24 5.63
N LEU A 72 -5.47 -0.48 5.24
CA LEU A 72 -4.36 -0.11 6.12
C LEU A 72 -4.86 0.77 7.27
N HIS A 73 -5.76 1.72 7.01
CA HIS A 73 -6.35 2.58 8.04
C HIS A 73 -7.16 1.77 9.06
N THR A 74 -7.96 0.81 8.61
CA THR A 74 -8.71 -0.09 9.50
C THR A 74 -7.76 -0.92 10.35
N ARG A 75 -6.75 -1.57 9.76
CA ARG A 75 -5.75 -2.37 10.49
C ARG A 75 -5.05 -1.57 11.59
N LEU A 76 -4.59 -0.36 11.24
CA LEU A 76 -3.94 0.54 12.19
C LEU A 76 -4.87 1.02 13.29
N THR A 77 -6.18 1.07 13.06
CA THR A 77 -7.14 1.46 14.08
C THR A 77 -7.49 0.28 14.99
N ASP A 78 -7.61 -0.92 14.42
CA ASP A 78 -7.88 -2.15 15.17
C ASP A 78 -6.72 -2.53 16.10
N ASP A 79 -5.47 -2.37 15.66
CA ASP A 79 -4.27 -2.64 16.49
C ASP A 79 -4.12 -1.70 17.70
N ILE A 80 -4.79 -0.54 17.70
CA ILE A 80 -4.75 0.41 18.84
C ILE A 80 -5.71 -0.01 19.98
N VAL A 81 -6.64 -0.93 19.71
CA VAL A 81 -7.73 -1.28 20.66
C VAL A 81 -7.40 -2.52 21.52
N THR A 82 -6.25 -3.17 21.31
CA THR A 82 -5.75 -4.29 22.14
C THR A 82 -4.64 -3.88 23.10
#